data_AF-A0A705R993-F1
#
_entry.id   AF-A0A705R993-F1
#
_cell.length_a   1.000
_cell.length_b   1.000
_cell.length_c   1.000
_cell.angle_alpha   90.00
_cell.angle_beta   90.00
_cell.angle_gamma   90.00
#
_symmetry.space_group_name_H-M   'P 1'
#
loop_
_entity.id
_entity.type
_entity.pdbx_description
1 polymer ?
#
loop_
_entity_poly.entity_id
_entity_poly.type
_entity_poly.pdbx_seq_one_letter_code
_entity_poly.pdbx_strand_id
1 'polypeptide(L)'
;MLQCGAKKVNPVEPFVTSLPVAAVLPELLTALKIAPQVLLSAPTGAGKSTWLPLQLLQQGPVAGKILLLEPRRLAARNVAQRLAEA
;
A
#
# COMPACT_ATOMS: atom_id res chain seq x y z
N MET A 1 11.88 4.89 9.13
CA MET A 1 12.02 4.39 7.74
C MET A 1 11.46 2.98 7.74
N LEU A 2 10.34 2.72 7.06
CA LEU A 2 9.73 1.39 7.05
C LEU A 2 10.28 0.61 5.87
N GLN A 3 10.95 -0.51 6.15
CA GLN A 3 11.56 -1.38 5.14
C GLN A 3 10.76 -2.68 5.04
N CYS A 4 10.22 -2.95 3.85
CA CYS A 4 9.61 -4.24 3.55
C CYS A 4 10.70 -5.26 3.16
N GLY A 5 11.15 -6.08 4.11
CA GLY A 5 12.02 -7.22 3.85
C GLY A 5 11.22 -8.46 3.44
N ALA A 6 11.71 -9.24 2.47
CA ALA A 6 11.03 -10.41 1.87
C ALA A 6 10.84 -11.64 2.81
N LYS A 7 10.93 -11.49 4.13
CA LYS A 7 10.86 -12.61 5.08
C LYS A 7 9.68 -12.47 6.03
N LYS A 8 8.54 -13.04 5.62
CA LYS A 8 7.48 -13.73 6.39
C LYS A 8 6.13 -13.57 5.67
N VAL A 9 5.84 -14.50 4.77
CA VAL A 9 4.49 -14.69 4.22
C VAL A 9 3.88 -15.88 4.99
N ASN A 10 2.83 -15.64 5.78
CA ASN A 10 2.10 -16.70 6.48
C ASN A 10 1.14 -17.41 5.49
N PRO A 11 1.06 -18.76 5.48
CA PRO A 11 0.45 -19.52 4.39
C PRO A 11 -1.09 -19.70 4.46
N VAL A 12 -1.83 -18.86 5.18
CA VAL A 12 -3.27 -19.07 5.38
C VAL A 12 -4.03 -17.77 5.12
N GLU A 13 -4.32 -17.46 3.85
CA GLU A 13 -5.56 -16.82 3.31
C GLU A 13 -5.43 -16.76 1.76
N PRO A 14 -6.42 -17.14 0.95
CA PRO A 14 -6.21 -17.33 -0.49
C PRO A 14 -6.10 -15.97 -1.20
N PHE A 15 -4.95 -15.77 -1.85
CA PHE A 15 -4.62 -14.73 -2.84
C PHE A 15 -4.23 -13.31 -2.38
N VAL A 16 -4.72 -12.77 -1.26
CA VAL A 16 -4.44 -11.35 -0.89
C VAL A 16 -3.22 -11.17 0.03
N THR A 17 -2.78 -12.23 0.72
CA THR A 17 -1.61 -12.21 1.64
C THR A 17 -0.25 -12.33 0.96
N SER A 18 -0.18 -12.31 -0.38
CA SER A 18 1.06 -12.53 -1.15
C SER A 18 1.84 -11.26 -1.49
N LEU A 19 1.26 -10.07 -1.32
CA LEU A 19 1.93 -8.83 -1.67
C LEU A 19 2.92 -8.41 -0.57
N PRO A 20 4.20 -8.16 -0.89
CA PRO A 20 5.22 -7.79 0.10
C PRO A 20 4.78 -6.65 1.02
N VAL A 21 4.09 -5.64 0.49
CA VAL A 21 3.67 -4.47 1.27
C VAL A 21 2.64 -4.78 2.37
N ALA A 22 1.95 -5.93 2.31
CA ALA A 22 0.99 -6.32 3.34
C ALA A 22 1.68 -6.56 4.70
N ALA A 23 2.93 -7.04 4.69
CA ALA A 23 3.69 -7.32 5.90
C ALA A 23 3.97 -6.06 6.75
N VAL A 24 3.96 -4.87 6.13
CA VAL A 24 4.28 -3.59 6.80
C VAL A 24 3.04 -2.72 7.07
N LEU A 25 1.83 -3.18 6.70
CA LEU A 25 0.60 -2.42 6.86
C LEU A 25 0.33 -2.03 8.33
N PRO A 26 0.43 -2.94 9.33
CA PRO A 26 0.14 -2.58 10.73
C PRO A 26 1.08 -1.48 11.28
N GLU A 27 2.37 -1.58 10.94
CA GLU A 27 3.38 -0.61 11.36
C GLU A 27 3.16 0.74 10.65
N LEU A 28 2.80 0.72 9.37
CA LEU A 28 2.46 1.91 8.61
C LEU A 28 1.23 2.63 9.17
N LEU A 29 0.16 1.91 9.51
CA LEU A 29 -1.04 2.49 10.11
C LEU A 29 -0.75 3.14 11.46
N THR A 30 0.13 2.53 12.26
CA THR A 30 0.61 3.11 13.52
C THR A 30 1.41 4.37 13.26
N ALA A 31 2.35 4.33 12.31
CA ALA A 31 3.20 5.46 11.95
C ALA A 31 2.38 6.68 11.44
N LEU A 32 1.34 6.44 10.64
CA LEU A 32 0.45 7.50 10.13
C LEU A 32 -0.38 8.19 11.21
N LYS A 33 -0.60 7.56 12.38
CA LYS A 33 -1.29 8.18 13.52
C LYS A 33 -0.38 9.11 14.32
N ILE A 34 0.93 8.85 14.32
CA ILE A 34 1.91 9.54 15.18
C ILE A 34 2.74 10.58 14.44
N ALA A 35 2.84 10.48 13.11
CA ALA A 35 3.67 11.34 12.29
C ALA A 35 2.91 11.85 11.06
N PRO A 36 3.09 13.13 10.67
CA PRO A 36 2.46 13.70 9.49
C PRO A 36 3.06 13.17 8.17
N GLN A 37 4.21 12.49 8.23
CA GLN A 37 4.91 11.97 7.07
C GLN A 37 5.55 10.62 7.37
N VAL A 38 5.38 9.65 6.46
CA VAL A 38 5.99 8.33 6.55
C VAL A 38 6.66 7.98 5.23
N LEU A 39 7.90 7.52 5.28
CA LEU A 39 8.62 6.98 4.13
C LEU A 39 8.53 5.45 4.12
N LEU A 40 7.92 4.92 3.06
CA LEU A 40 7.77 3.49 2.80
C LEU A 40 8.67 3.07 1.63
N SER A 41 9.57 2.13 1.87
CA SER A 41 10.38 1.50 0.82
C SER A 41 9.95 0.04 0.60
N ALA A 42 9.71 -0.33 -0.65
CA ALA A 42 9.40 -1.71 -1.05
C ALA A 42 9.86 -1.95 -2.50
N PRO A 43 10.02 -3.20 -2.96
CA PRO A 43 10.39 -3.50 -4.33
C PRO A 43 9.29 -3.14 -5.35
N THR A 44 9.63 -3.14 -6.65
CA THR A 44 8.64 -3.07 -7.74
C THR A 44 7.70 -4.26 -7.69
N GLY A 45 6.41 -4.05 -8.03
CA GLY A 45 5.40 -5.11 -7.93
C GLY A 45 4.92 -5.42 -6.52
N ALA A 46 5.44 -4.75 -5.47
CA ALA A 46 5.08 -5.01 -4.09
C ALA A 46 3.63 -4.66 -3.69
N GLY A 47 2.85 -4.04 -4.58
CA GLY A 47 1.47 -3.60 -4.31
C GLY A 47 1.33 -2.18 -3.77
N LYS A 48 2.39 -1.36 -3.77
CA LYS A 48 2.40 0.01 -3.20
C LYS A 48 1.38 0.96 -3.83
N SER A 49 1.18 0.89 -5.15
CA SER A 49 0.24 1.79 -5.85
C SER A 49 -1.12 1.15 -6.13
N THR A 50 -1.30 -0.14 -5.83
CA THR A 50 -2.50 -0.89 -6.26
C THR A 50 -3.27 -1.52 -5.11
N TRP A 51 -2.60 -2.11 -4.13
CA TRP A 51 -3.28 -2.74 -2.99
C TRP A 51 -3.27 -1.82 -1.77
N LEU A 52 -2.10 -1.23 -1.48
CA LEU A 52 -1.92 -0.41 -0.30
C LEU A 52 -2.89 0.80 -0.21
N PRO A 53 -3.16 1.56 -1.29
CA PRO A 53 -4.06 2.72 -1.20
C PRO A 53 -5.49 2.31 -0.81
N LEU A 54 -5.97 1.15 -1.25
CA LEU A 54 -7.28 0.63 -0.87
C LEU A 54 -7.34 0.26 0.61
N GLN A 55 -6.27 -0.33 1.15
CA GLN A 55 -6.17 -0.64 2.57
C GLN A 55 -6.10 0.63 3.42
N LEU A 56 -5.40 1.66 2.97
CA LEU A 56 -5.37 2.96 3.63
C LEU A 56 -6.75 3.66 3.58
N LEU A 57 -7.52 3.47 2.51
CA LEU A 57 -8.89 3.98 2.44
C LEU A 57 -9.83 3.26 3.42
N GLN A 58 -9.66 1.95 3.60
CA GLN A 58 -10.50 1.12 4.47
C GLN A 58 -10.13 1.23 5.96
N GLN A 59 -8.84 1.27 6.27
CA GLN A 59 -8.31 1.11 7.64
C GLN A 59 -7.45 2.31 8.11
N GLY A 60 -7.08 3.20 7.19
CA GLY A 60 -6.22 4.34 7.48
C GLY A 60 -6.96 5.46 8.22
N PRO A 61 -6.21 6.35 8.90
CA PRO A 61 -6.78 7.49 9.62
C PRO A 61 -7.14 8.64 8.67
N VAL A 62 -7.86 8.37 7.57
CA VAL A 62 -8.19 9.36 6.54
C VAL A 62 -9.70 9.58 6.47
N ALA A 63 -10.17 10.75 6.90
CA ALA A 63 -11.58 11.15 6.83
C ALA A 63 -11.98 11.79 5.48
N GLY A 64 -11.07 11.80 4.50
CA GLY A 64 -11.24 12.52 3.23
C GLY A 64 -10.70 11.76 2.03
N LYS A 65 -10.19 12.49 1.05
CA LYS A 65 -9.66 11.91 -0.19
C LYS A 65 -8.19 11.55 -0.05
N ILE A 66 -7.80 10.42 -0.61
CA ILE A 66 -6.39 10.04 -0.80
C ILE A 66 -5.99 10.45 -2.22
N LEU A 67 -4.92 11.26 -2.33
CA LEU A 67 -4.32 11.61 -3.62
C LEU A 67 -3.12 10.69 -3.88
N LEU A 68 -3.23 9.82 -4.89
CA LEU A 68 -2.15 8.96 -5.34
C LEU A 68 -1.45 9.61 -6.54
N LEU A 69 -0.19 9.99 -6.37
CA LEU A 69 0.61 10.64 -7.41
C LEU A 69 1.55 9.62 -8.06
N GLU A 70 1.60 9.63 -9.39
CA GLU A 70 2.51 8.81 -10.19
C GLU A 70 3.25 9.71 -11.20
N PRO A 71 4.57 9.57 -11.37
CA PRO A 71 5.37 10.48 -12.20
C PRO A 71 5.10 10.32 -13.70
N ARG A 72 4.50 9.20 -14.12
CA ARG A 72 4.23 8.88 -15.53
C ARG A 72 2.73 8.76 -15.76
N ARG A 73 2.21 9.49 -16.75
CA ARG A 73 0.78 9.48 -17.13
C ARG A 73 0.24 8.07 -17.38
N LEU A 74 0.99 7.22 -18.07
CA LEU A 74 0.57 5.85 -18.35
C LEU A 74 0.45 5.01 -17.07
N ALA A 75 1.40 5.16 -16.13
CA ALA A 75 1.35 4.47 -14.85
C ALA A 75 0.14 4.93 -14.03
N ALA A 76 -0.11 6.24 -13.96
CA ALA A 76 -1.27 6.80 -13.28
C ALA A 76 -2.60 6.22 -13.81
N ARG A 77 -2.76 6.18 -15.14
CA ARG A 77 -3.97 5.62 -15.79
C ARG A 77 -4.14 4.13 -15.51
N ASN A 78 -3.07 3.34 -15.64
CA ASN A 78 -3.12 1.91 -15.42
C ASN A 78 -3.41 1.56 -13.95
N VAL A 79 -2.83 2.32 -13.01
CA VAL A 79 -3.10 2.17 -11.58
C VAL A 79 -4.56 2.52 -11.28
N ALA A 80 -5.07 3.65 -11.79
CA ALA A 80 -6.47 4.04 -11.59
C ALA A 80 -7.45 2.98 -12.14
N GLN A 81 -7.19 2.45 -13.34
CA GLN A 81 -7.98 1.37 -13.93
C GLN A 81 -7.98 0.12 -13.03
N ARG A 82 -6.79 -0.33 -12.60
CA ARG A 82 -6.64 -1.50 -11.72
C ARG A 82 -7.34 -1.30 -10.37
N LEU A 83 -7.30 -0.10 -9.80
CA LEU A 83 -7.98 0.21 -8.54
C LEU A 83 -9.50 0.21 -8.68
N ALA A 84 -10.03 0.52 -9.87
CA ALA A 84 -11.47 0.50 -10.14
C ALA A 84 -12.03 -0.91 -10.41
N GLU A 85 -11.17 -1.87 -10.75
CA GLU A 85 -11.53 -3.28 -10.98
C GLU A 85 -11.54 -4.13 -9.70
N ALA A 86 -10.95 -3.61 -8.61
CA ALA A 86 -10.78 -4.29 -7.33
C ALA A 86 -11.96 -4.02 -6.37
#